data_AF-A0A5D2YTB4-F1
#
_entry.id   AF-A0A5D2YTB4-F1
#
_cell.length_a   1.000
_cell.length_b   1.000
_cell.length_c   1.000
_cell.angle_alpha   90.00
_cell.angle_beta   90.00
_cell.angle_gamma   90.00
#
_symmetry.space_group_name_H-M   'P 1'
#
loop_
_entity.id
_entity.type
_entity.pdbx_description
1 polymer ?
#
loop_
_entity_poly.entity_id
_entity_poly.type
_entity_poly.pdbx_seq_one_letter_code
_entity_poly.pdbx_strand_id
1 'polypeptide(L)'
;MKGLINVISGSGLSTIANYIEDVEDEENEQMDKEITSEWEAKAAAYRVFKNVAKPGSKYIEEDDLLRFMKREEVDNVLPLFEGALETGKIKRSTFKNWVVNVYLERKSLAHSLNDTKTAIEELNKLVSVVVIVVTIIVWLLLMGFLTTQILVFISSQLLLVAFMFGNTAKTVFEAIIFVFVMHPFDVGDRCVIDGIQMIVEEMNILTTVFLRYDNEKIFYPNSVLATKPISNFYRSPEMSDSVEFTVDVSTSIEQIGELKAKIKEYLESKPQHWRPGHSVQVKDIENVNKMKMGLYVTHTINFQNYGDKSSRRSELVLELKRIFEALNIKYHLLPQEVQVTYVGSLASPLQQPAP
;
A
#
# COMPACT_ATOMS: atom_id res chain seq x y z
N MET A 1 4.00 -11.48 6.67
CA MET A 1 3.66 -12.42 5.57
C MET A 1 4.87 -13.20 5.01
N LYS A 2 6.04 -12.59 4.72
CA LYS A 2 7.20 -13.33 4.16
C LYS A 2 7.87 -14.37 5.10
N GLY A 3 7.79 -14.19 6.42
CA GLY A 3 8.43 -15.09 7.39
C GLY A 3 7.82 -16.49 7.46
N LEU A 4 6.49 -16.60 7.41
CA LEU A 4 5.77 -17.89 7.47
C LEU A 4 5.92 -18.70 6.18
N ILE A 5 5.96 -18.03 5.02
CA ILE A 5 6.14 -18.68 3.72
C ILE A 5 7.50 -19.36 3.62
N ASN A 6 8.58 -18.75 4.13
CA ASN A 6 9.92 -19.36 4.11
C ASN A 6 10.06 -20.57 5.05
N VAL A 7 9.33 -20.60 6.17
CA VAL A 7 9.36 -21.75 7.09
C VAL A 7 8.61 -22.95 6.49
N ILE A 8 7.55 -22.69 5.72
CA ILE A 8 6.72 -23.71 5.08
C ILE A 8 7.33 -24.21 3.76
N SER A 9 8.11 -23.40 3.04
CA SER A 9 8.76 -23.81 1.78
C SER A 9 10.08 -24.57 1.96
N GLY A 10 10.74 -24.44 3.12
CA GLY A 10 12.04 -25.07 3.40
C GLY A 10 11.96 -26.48 3.98
N SER A 11 10.79 -26.91 4.44
CA SER A 11 10.56 -28.24 5.00
C SER A 11 9.81 -29.09 3.98
N GLY A 12 10.49 -30.12 3.44
CA GLY A 12 10.00 -30.99 2.38
C GLY A 12 8.70 -31.72 2.71
N LEU A 13 7.57 -31.09 2.41
CA LEU A 13 6.23 -31.66 2.53
C LEU A 13 5.71 -32.27 1.22
N SER A 14 6.52 -32.32 0.16
CA SER A 14 6.10 -32.94 -1.11
C SER A 14 6.07 -34.47 -1.08
N THR A 15 6.53 -35.12 -0.01
CA THR A 15 6.64 -36.59 0.05
C THR A 15 5.53 -37.27 0.86
N ILE A 16 4.76 -36.51 1.65
CA ILE A 16 3.75 -37.08 2.58
C ILE A 16 2.40 -37.31 1.89
N ALA A 17 2.05 -36.54 0.85
CA ALA A 17 0.77 -36.70 0.17
C ALA A 17 0.65 -38.01 -0.64
N ASN A 18 1.77 -38.64 -1.01
CA ASN A 18 1.79 -39.83 -1.86
C ASN A 18 1.99 -41.16 -1.11
N TYR A 19 2.03 -41.15 0.23
CA TYR A 19 2.18 -42.38 1.03
C TYR A 19 0.89 -42.79 1.77
N ILE A 20 -0.23 -42.09 1.52
CA ILE A 20 -1.49 -42.31 2.27
C ILE A 20 -2.45 -43.25 1.54
N GLU A 21 -2.17 -43.68 0.31
CA GLU A 21 -3.09 -44.58 -0.43
C GLU A 21 -2.84 -46.08 -0.28
N ASP A 22 -1.75 -46.52 0.34
CA ASP A 22 -1.51 -47.97 0.53
C ASP A 22 -0.99 -48.25 1.94
N VAL A 23 -1.86 -48.83 2.78
CA VAL A 23 -1.64 -49.99 3.67
C VAL A 23 -2.77 -49.98 4.71
N GLU A 24 -3.79 -50.81 4.45
CA GLU A 24 -4.67 -51.35 5.50
C GLU A 24 -3.84 -52.31 6.37
N ASP A 25 -3.78 -52.09 7.68
CA ASP A 25 -4.18 -53.08 8.69
C ASP A 25 -3.89 -52.61 10.14
N GLU A 26 -4.94 -52.75 10.94
CA GLU A 26 -5.04 -52.90 12.40
C GLU A 26 -3.94 -52.33 13.33
N GLU A 27 -4.26 -51.26 14.06
CA GLU A 27 -4.50 -51.27 15.53
C GLU A 27 -4.66 -49.82 16.05
N ASN A 28 -5.43 -49.66 17.13
CA ASN A 28 -5.89 -48.40 17.70
C ASN A 28 -4.79 -47.32 17.91
N GLU A 29 -4.74 -46.31 17.04
CA GLU A 29 -4.15 -45.02 17.36
C GLU A 29 -5.05 -43.85 16.94
N GLN A 30 -4.98 -42.81 17.76
CA GLN A 30 -5.90 -41.69 17.85
C GLN A 30 -5.83 -40.85 16.56
N MET A 31 -6.75 -41.08 15.62
CA MET A 31 -6.84 -40.32 14.36
C MET A 31 -6.58 -38.82 14.56
N ASP A 32 -5.63 -38.29 13.80
CA ASP A 32 -5.38 -36.86 13.60
C ASP A 32 -6.66 -36.18 13.11
N LYS A 33 -7.49 -35.70 14.05
CA LYS A 33 -8.73 -34.98 13.70
C LYS A 33 -8.36 -33.62 13.13
N GLU A 34 -8.59 -33.45 11.84
CA GLU A 34 -8.49 -32.16 11.15
C GLU A 34 -9.42 -31.13 11.84
N ILE A 35 -8.90 -29.92 12.07
CA ILE A 35 -9.66 -28.84 12.70
C ILE A 35 -10.57 -28.22 11.64
N THR A 36 -11.86 -28.49 11.71
CA THR A 36 -12.85 -28.05 10.70
C THR A 36 -13.63 -26.82 11.13
N SER A 37 -13.62 -26.46 12.42
CA SER A 37 -14.37 -25.33 12.97
C SER A 37 -13.56 -24.46 13.94
N GLU A 38 -13.98 -23.21 14.12
CA GLU A 38 -13.38 -22.29 15.09
C GLU A 38 -13.51 -22.82 16.54
N TRP A 39 -14.61 -23.54 16.82
CA TRP A 39 -14.81 -24.20 18.11
C TRP A 39 -13.77 -25.31 18.34
N GLU A 40 -13.52 -26.14 17.33
CA GLU A 40 -12.47 -27.16 17.39
C GLU A 40 -11.08 -26.55 17.51
N ALA A 41 -10.82 -25.42 16.84
CA ALA A 41 -9.56 -24.67 16.99
C ALA A 41 -9.37 -24.19 18.44
N LYS A 42 -10.42 -23.65 19.07
CA LYS A 42 -10.41 -23.24 20.49
C LYS A 42 -10.19 -24.44 21.42
N ALA A 43 -10.83 -25.57 21.13
CA ALA A 43 -10.69 -26.80 21.91
C ALA A 43 -9.28 -27.40 21.79
N ALA A 44 -8.72 -27.42 20.58
CA ALA A 44 -7.35 -27.84 20.31
C ALA A 44 -6.35 -26.93 21.03
N ALA A 45 -6.52 -25.61 20.93
CA ALA A 45 -5.69 -24.64 21.64
C ALA A 45 -5.71 -24.86 23.16
N TYR A 46 -6.87 -25.18 23.73
CA TYR A 46 -6.99 -25.50 25.15
C TYR A 46 -6.24 -26.79 25.52
N ARG A 47 -6.38 -27.85 24.72
CA ARG A 47 -5.71 -29.14 24.94
C ARG A 47 -4.20 -29.00 24.86
N VAL A 48 -3.69 -28.35 23.81
CA VAL A 48 -2.26 -28.11 23.62
C VAL A 48 -1.71 -27.26 24.77
N PHE A 49 -2.38 -26.17 25.14
CA PHE A 49 -1.93 -25.33 26.25
C PHE A 49 -1.83 -26.10 27.57
N LYS A 50 -2.82 -26.96 27.87
CA LYS A 50 -2.85 -27.77 29.10
C LYS A 50 -1.74 -28.83 29.14
N ASN A 51 -1.38 -29.38 27.98
CA ASN A 51 -0.36 -30.42 27.88
C ASN A 51 1.07 -29.86 27.87
N VAL A 52 1.26 -28.66 27.32
CA VAL A 52 2.57 -28.01 27.23
C VAL A 52 2.92 -27.26 28.51
N ALA A 53 1.99 -26.49 29.07
CA ALA A 53 2.26 -25.73 30.30
C ALA A 53 2.31 -26.64 31.53
N LYS A 54 3.17 -26.30 32.51
CA LYS A 54 3.19 -26.98 33.81
C LYS A 54 1.79 -26.99 34.47
N PRO A 55 1.41 -28.06 35.19
CA PRO A 55 0.11 -28.15 35.86
C PRO A 55 -0.18 -26.93 36.74
N GLY A 56 -1.29 -26.23 36.48
CA GLY A 56 -1.69 -25.02 37.22
C GLY A 56 -1.04 -23.71 36.75
N SER A 57 -0.12 -23.75 35.78
CA SER A 57 0.49 -22.53 35.22
C SER A 57 -0.49 -21.74 34.36
N LYS A 58 -0.37 -20.41 34.40
CA LYS A 58 -1.11 -19.46 33.55
C LYS A 58 -0.38 -19.12 32.25
N TYR A 59 0.88 -19.55 32.13
CA TYR A 59 1.78 -19.22 31.03
C TYR A 59 2.51 -20.48 30.54
N ILE A 60 2.81 -20.52 29.24
CA ILE A 60 3.83 -21.42 28.69
C ILE A 60 5.15 -20.66 28.72
N GLU A 61 6.16 -21.25 29.36
CA GLU A 61 7.52 -20.69 29.42
C GLU A 61 8.40 -21.32 28.33
N GLU A 62 9.52 -20.68 28.00
CA GLU A 62 10.48 -21.20 27.02
C GLU A 62 10.95 -22.64 27.37
N ASP A 63 11.22 -22.89 28.65
CA ASP A 63 11.58 -24.23 29.17
C ASP A 63 10.49 -25.28 28.96
N ASP A 64 9.22 -24.87 28.85
CA ASP A 64 8.10 -25.78 28.58
C ASP A 64 8.08 -26.16 27.10
N LEU A 65 8.44 -25.23 26.20
CA LEU A 65 8.54 -25.48 24.75
C LEU A 65 9.77 -26.32 24.39
N LEU A 66 10.91 -26.08 25.05
CA LEU A 66 12.15 -26.83 24.83
C LEU A 66 12.05 -28.34 25.11
N ARG A 67 10.99 -28.79 25.79
CA ARG A 67 10.68 -30.21 26.00
C ARG A 67 10.15 -30.91 24.76
N PHE A 68 9.56 -30.14 23.84
CA PHE A 68 8.87 -30.66 22.66
C PHE A 68 9.54 -30.24 21.34
N MET A 69 10.39 -29.22 21.37
CA MET A 69 11.06 -28.67 20.19
C MET A 69 12.48 -28.19 20.49
N LYS A 70 13.31 -28.09 19.43
CA LYS A 70 14.70 -27.62 19.55
C LYS A 70 14.74 -26.12 19.81
N ARG A 71 15.81 -25.62 20.42
CA ARG A 71 15.97 -24.17 20.71
C ARG A 71 15.81 -23.29 19.48
N GLU A 72 16.38 -23.70 18.34
CA GLU A 72 16.24 -22.99 17.06
C GLU A 72 14.76 -22.86 16.61
N GLU A 73 13.93 -23.85 16.90
CA GLU A 73 12.50 -23.83 16.55
C GLU A 73 11.72 -22.93 17.52
N VAL A 74 12.09 -22.94 18.80
CA VAL A 74 11.52 -22.05 19.83
C VAL A 74 11.79 -20.58 19.49
N ASP A 75 13.01 -20.25 19.04
CA ASP A 75 13.40 -18.91 18.62
C ASP A 75 12.58 -18.39 17.42
N ASN A 76 12.10 -19.31 16.57
CA ASN A 76 11.23 -18.98 15.43
C ASN A 76 9.75 -18.84 15.83
N VAL A 77 9.32 -19.55 16.88
CA VAL A 77 7.91 -19.65 17.30
C VAL A 77 7.53 -18.58 18.31
N LEU A 78 8.41 -18.22 19.25
CA LEU A 78 8.17 -17.16 20.24
C LEU A 78 7.78 -15.80 19.61
N PRO A 79 8.42 -15.31 18.53
CA PRO A 79 8.05 -14.05 17.89
C PRO A 79 6.63 -14.05 17.29
N LEU A 80 6.02 -15.22 17.09
CA LEU A 80 4.66 -15.33 16.53
C LEU A 80 3.57 -14.97 17.55
N PHE A 81 3.90 -14.87 18.84
CA PHE A 81 2.96 -14.54 19.90
C PHE A 81 3.19 -13.12 20.43
N GLU A 82 2.14 -12.31 20.45
CA GLU A 82 2.19 -10.93 20.93
C GLU A 82 2.74 -10.84 22.37
N GLY A 83 3.85 -10.09 22.52
CA GLY A 83 4.52 -9.85 23.80
C GLY A 83 5.40 -11.01 24.33
N ALA A 84 5.50 -12.13 23.60
CA ALA A 84 6.31 -13.26 24.03
C ALA A 84 7.81 -13.06 23.79
N LEU A 85 8.21 -12.25 22.80
CA LEU A 85 9.62 -11.93 22.53
C LEU A 85 10.31 -11.20 23.70
N GLU A 86 9.59 -10.31 24.38
CA GLU A 86 10.13 -9.50 25.48
C GLU A 86 10.02 -10.22 26.84
N THR A 87 9.03 -11.09 27.00
CA THR A 87 8.71 -11.70 28.30
C THR A 87 9.12 -13.15 28.41
N GLY A 88 9.42 -13.83 27.30
CA GLY A 88 9.70 -15.28 27.25
C GLY A 88 8.51 -16.14 27.68
N LYS A 89 7.30 -15.56 27.73
CA LYS A 89 6.10 -16.22 28.28
C LYS A 89 4.90 -16.04 27.36
N ILE A 90 4.21 -17.13 27.06
CA ILE A 90 3.00 -17.12 26.23
C ILE A 90 1.76 -17.25 27.13
N LYS A 91 0.90 -16.23 27.12
CA LYS A 91 -0.40 -16.26 27.82
C LYS A 91 -1.38 -17.21 27.13
N ARG A 92 -2.24 -17.87 27.93
CA ARG A 92 -3.32 -18.74 27.41
C ARG A 92 -4.24 -18.06 26.40
N SER A 93 -4.58 -16.79 26.63
CA SER A 93 -5.41 -16.01 25.71
C SER A 93 -4.72 -15.76 24.38
N THR A 94 -3.44 -15.39 24.42
CA THR A 94 -2.61 -15.12 23.23
C THR A 94 -2.42 -16.39 22.41
N PHE A 95 -2.11 -17.52 23.06
CA PHE A 95 -1.99 -18.82 22.39
C PHE A 95 -3.31 -19.25 21.72
N LYS A 96 -4.44 -19.13 22.43
CA LYS A 96 -5.76 -19.43 21.88
C LYS A 96 -6.09 -18.57 20.66
N ASN A 97 -5.85 -17.26 20.74
CA ASN A 97 -6.12 -16.35 19.63
C ASN A 97 -5.22 -16.66 18.42
N TRP A 98 -3.94 -16.99 18.66
CA TRP A 98 -3.02 -17.40 17.62
C TRP A 98 -3.50 -18.65 16.88
N VAL A 99 -3.87 -19.73 17.61
CA VAL A 99 -4.38 -20.96 16.97
C VAL A 99 -5.65 -20.71 16.16
N VAL A 100 -6.56 -19.87 16.67
CA VAL A 100 -7.79 -19.49 15.95
C VAL A 100 -7.47 -18.68 14.70
N ASN A 101 -6.56 -17.71 14.78
CA ASN A 101 -6.14 -16.90 13.64
C ASN A 101 -5.45 -17.77 12.58
N VAL A 102 -4.56 -18.68 12.97
CA VAL A 102 -3.93 -19.64 12.05
C VAL A 102 -4.97 -20.50 11.34
N TYR A 103 -6.01 -20.99 12.04
CA TYR A 103 -7.12 -21.71 11.41
C TYR A 103 -7.89 -20.84 10.40
N LEU A 104 -8.23 -19.60 10.78
CA LEU A 104 -8.95 -18.67 9.90
C LEU A 104 -8.13 -18.30 8.66
N GLU A 105 -6.83 -18.05 8.83
CA GLU A 105 -5.89 -17.79 7.73
C GLU A 105 -5.83 -18.99 6.79
N ARG A 106 -5.64 -20.21 7.32
CA ARG A 106 -5.62 -21.45 6.51
C ARG A 106 -6.93 -21.63 5.73
N LYS A 107 -8.08 -21.41 6.37
CA LYS A 107 -9.39 -21.49 5.73
C LYS A 107 -9.56 -20.46 4.62
N SER A 108 -9.11 -19.22 4.86
CA SER A 108 -9.17 -18.15 3.85
C SER A 108 -8.29 -18.47 2.64
N LEU A 109 -7.08 -19.00 2.86
CA LEU A 109 -6.16 -19.42 1.80
C LEU A 109 -6.73 -20.59 0.99
N ALA A 110 -7.30 -21.59 1.66
CA ALA A 110 -7.94 -22.72 1.00
C ALA A 110 -9.11 -22.27 0.11
N HIS A 111 -9.88 -21.28 0.57
CA HIS A 111 -10.96 -20.69 -0.21
C HIS A 111 -10.43 -19.94 -1.45
N SER A 112 -9.43 -19.07 -1.28
CA SER A 112 -8.79 -18.35 -2.40
C SER A 112 -8.17 -19.27 -3.46
N LEU A 113 -7.57 -20.39 -3.04
CA LEU A 113 -7.02 -21.39 -3.96
C LEU A 113 -8.11 -22.15 -4.72
N ASN A 114 -9.22 -22.47 -4.06
CA ASN A 114 -10.36 -23.12 -4.71
C ASN A 114 -11.04 -22.19 -5.73
N ASP A 115 -11.14 -20.91 -5.43
CA ASP A 115 -11.66 -19.88 -6.35
C ASP A 115 -10.75 -19.75 -7.59
N THR A 116 -9.43 -19.78 -7.39
CA THR A 116 -8.45 -19.76 -8.48
C THR A 116 -8.57 -20.99 -9.38
N LYS A 117 -8.75 -22.18 -8.80
CA LYS A 117 -8.95 -23.43 -9.56
C LYS A 117 -10.25 -23.39 -10.38
N THR A 118 -11.33 -22.87 -9.80
CA THR A 118 -12.62 -22.72 -10.47
C THR A 118 -12.53 -21.77 -11.68
N ALA A 119 -11.87 -20.62 -11.52
CA ALA A 119 -11.66 -19.67 -12.61
C ALA A 119 -10.81 -20.24 -13.76
N ILE A 120 -9.78 -21.04 -13.44
CA ILE A 120 -8.96 -21.73 -14.43
C ILE A 120 -9.77 -22.79 -15.19
N GLU A 121 -10.63 -23.55 -14.49
CA GLU A 121 -11.51 -24.54 -15.12
C GLU A 121 -12.54 -23.90 -16.06
N GLU A 122 -13.09 -22.74 -15.70
CA GLU A 122 -13.99 -21.96 -16.56
C GLU A 122 -13.27 -21.42 -17.81
N LEU A 123 -12.05 -20.89 -17.65
CA LEU A 123 -11.24 -20.44 -18.78
C LEU A 123 -10.93 -21.61 -19.74
N ASN A 124 -10.54 -22.77 -19.19
CA ASN A 124 -10.26 -23.95 -20.00
C ASN A 124 -11.51 -24.44 -20.75
N LYS A 125 -12.69 -24.38 -20.14
CA LYS A 125 -13.97 -24.66 -20.82
C LYS A 125 -14.22 -23.68 -21.98
N LEU A 126 -14.03 -22.38 -21.78
CA LEU A 126 -14.21 -21.38 -22.84
C LEU A 126 -13.25 -21.60 -24.02
N VAL A 127 -11.96 -21.83 -23.73
CA VAL A 127 -10.95 -22.13 -24.76
C VAL A 127 -11.30 -23.43 -25.49
N SER A 128 -11.72 -24.47 -24.76
CA SER A 128 -12.15 -25.74 -25.36
C SER A 128 -13.33 -25.58 -26.32
N VAL A 129 -14.33 -24.76 -25.96
CA VAL A 129 -15.46 -24.46 -26.86
C VAL A 129 -14.99 -23.80 -28.15
N VAL A 130 -14.10 -22.81 -28.06
CA VAL A 130 -13.53 -22.14 -29.25
C VAL A 130 -12.78 -23.14 -30.14
N VAL A 131 -11.93 -23.97 -29.54
CA VAL A 131 -11.17 -25.01 -30.27
C VAL A 131 -12.11 -26.02 -30.94
N ILE A 132 -13.18 -26.46 -30.26
CA ILE A 132 -14.18 -27.36 -30.83
C ILE A 132 -14.86 -26.71 -32.04
N VAL A 133 -15.28 -25.44 -31.93
CA VAL A 133 -15.91 -24.71 -33.04
C VAL A 133 -14.97 -24.61 -34.24
N VAL A 134 -13.71 -24.23 -34.02
CA VAL A 134 -12.70 -24.16 -35.09
C VAL A 134 -12.47 -25.54 -35.72
N THR A 135 -12.39 -26.59 -34.90
CA THR A 135 -12.19 -27.97 -35.38
C THR A 135 -13.36 -28.43 -36.25
N ILE A 136 -14.61 -28.13 -35.86
CA ILE A 136 -15.81 -28.42 -36.67
C ILE A 136 -15.76 -27.69 -38.01
N ILE A 137 -15.38 -26.41 -38.02
CA ILE A 137 -15.26 -25.63 -39.26
C ILE A 137 -14.22 -26.24 -40.20
N VAL A 138 -13.04 -26.59 -39.69
CA VAL A 138 -11.97 -27.24 -40.47
C VAL A 138 -12.41 -28.61 -40.98
N TRP A 139 -13.11 -29.40 -40.16
CA TRP A 139 -13.64 -30.70 -40.56
C TRP A 139 -14.68 -30.59 -41.69
N LEU A 140 -15.60 -29.63 -41.61
CA LEU A 140 -16.59 -29.35 -42.65
C LEU A 140 -15.94 -28.86 -43.95
N LEU A 141 -14.85 -28.10 -43.87
CA LEU A 141 -14.01 -27.72 -45.01
C LEU A 141 -13.40 -28.93 -45.71
N LEU A 142 -12.78 -29.84 -44.94
CA LEU A 142 -12.11 -31.03 -45.48
C LEU A 142 -13.09 -32.01 -46.14
N MET A 143 -14.30 -32.15 -45.59
CA MET A 143 -15.36 -33.00 -46.16
C MET A 143 -16.04 -32.38 -47.39
N GLY A 144 -15.73 -31.13 -47.76
CA GLY A 144 -16.32 -30.46 -48.93
C GLY A 144 -17.80 -30.06 -48.75
N PHE A 145 -18.35 -30.15 -47.54
CA PHE A 145 -19.71 -29.70 -47.23
C PHE A 145 -19.83 -28.17 -47.16
N LEU A 146 -18.71 -27.45 -47.12
CA LEU A 146 -18.70 -26.00 -47.05
C LEU A 146 -19.02 -25.36 -48.41
N THR A 147 -20.31 -25.21 -48.71
CA THR A 147 -20.77 -24.45 -49.88
C THR A 147 -20.57 -22.94 -49.67
N THR A 148 -20.51 -22.19 -50.77
CA THR A 148 -20.39 -20.71 -50.74
C THR A 148 -21.49 -20.05 -49.91
N GLN A 149 -22.72 -20.59 -49.93
CA GLN A 149 -23.84 -20.09 -49.14
C GLN A 149 -23.63 -20.28 -47.64
N ILE A 150 -23.14 -21.45 -47.22
CA ILE A 150 -22.83 -21.75 -45.81
C ILE A 150 -21.67 -20.88 -45.32
N LEU A 151 -20.65 -20.69 -46.16
CA LEU A 151 -19.52 -19.80 -45.83
C LEU A 151 -19.98 -18.36 -45.62
N VAL A 152 -20.78 -17.81 -46.54
CA VAL A 152 -21.34 -16.46 -46.42
C VAL A 152 -22.20 -16.33 -45.17
N PHE A 153 -23.02 -17.35 -44.86
CA PHE A 153 -23.80 -17.38 -43.63
C PHE A 153 -22.90 -17.33 -42.38
N ILE A 154 -21.90 -18.22 -42.27
CA ILE A 154 -20.96 -18.24 -41.13
C ILE A 154 -20.21 -16.92 -41.00
N SER A 155 -19.70 -16.36 -42.11
CA SER A 155 -19.03 -15.05 -42.10
C SER A 155 -19.94 -13.93 -41.62
N SER A 156 -21.22 -13.94 -42.00
CA SER A 156 -22.19 -12.94 -41.50
C SER A 156 -22.42 -13.05 -39.99
N GLN A 157 -22.49 -14.27 -39.45
CA GLN A 157 -22.66 -14.50 -38.01
C GLN A 157 -21.40 -14.13 -37.23
N LEU A 158 -20.21 -14.46 -37.75
CA LEU A 158 -18.93 -14.05 -37.17
C LEU A 158 -18.79 -12.53 -37.12
N LEU A 159 -19.27 -11.82 -38.14
CA LEU A 159 -19.26 -10.36 -38.16
C LEU A 159 -20.16 -9.78 -37.05
N LEU A 160 -21.34 -10.37 -36.81
CA LEU A 160 -22.21 -9.98 -35.70
C LEU A 160 -21.54 -10.20 -34.34
N VAL A 161 -20.88 -11.34 -34.13
CA VAL A 161 -20.13 -11.63 -32.91
C VAL A 161 -18.97 -10.65 -32.74
N ALA A 162 -18.22 -10.36 -33.80
CA ALA A 162 -17.14 -9.38 -33.77
C ALA A 162 -17.64 -7.96 -33.46
N PHE A 163 -18.81 -7.58 -33.96
CA PHE A 163 -19.41 -6.28 -33.62
C PHE A 163 -19.88 -6.23 -32.17
N MET A 164 -20.48 -7.31 -31.67
CA MET A 164 -20.99 -7.41 -30.30
C MET A 164 -19.86 -7.42 -29.24
N PHE A 165 -18.77 -8.15 -29.51
CA PHE A 165 -17.67 -8.33 -28.55
C PHE A 165 -16.40 -7.57 -28.90
N GLY A 166 -16.34 -6.88 -30.05
CA GLY A 166 -15.14 -6.22 -30.54
C GLY A 166 -14.59 -5.17 -29.57
N ASN A 167 -15.47 -4.41 -28.91
CA ASN A 167 -15.04 -3.44 -27.90
C ASN A 167 -14.44 -4.11 -26.65
N THR A 168 -15.02 -5.21 -26.20
CA THR A 168 -14.48 -6.00 -25.09
C THR A 168 -13.12 -6.58 -25.44
N ALA A 169 -12.99 -7.19 -26.63
CA ALA A 169 -11.73 -7.73 -27.11
C ALA A 169 -10.64 -6.65 -27.22
N LYS A 170 -10.99 -5.47 -27.75
CA LYS A 170 -10.10 -4.30 -27.81
C LYS A 170 -9.63 -3.87 -26.41
N THR A 171 -10.56 -3.74 -25.47
CA THR A 171 -10.26 -3.33 -24.08
C THR A 171 -9.34 -4.32 -23.38
N VAL A 172 -9.57 -5.62 -23.56
CA VAL A 172 -8.72 -6.69 -23.01
C VAL A 172 -7.32 -6.62 -23.62
N PHE A 173 -7.22 -6.46 -24.94
CA PHE A 173 -5.95 -6.38 -25.64
C PHE A 173 -5.12 -5.15 -25.23
N GLU A 174 -5.76 -3.98 -25.12
CA GLU A 174 -5.12 -2.76 -24.61
C GLU A 174 -4.61 -2.94 -23.18
N ALA A 175 -5.40 -3.59 -22.32
CA ALA A 175 -5.01 -3.89 -20.95
C ALA A 175 -3.79 -4.84 -20.88
N ILE A 176 -3.74 -5.88 -21.71
CA ILE A 176 -2.61 -6.80 -21.81
C ILE A 176 -1.34 -6.06 -22.26
N ILE A 177 -1.44 -5.24 -23.32
CA ILE A 177 -0.30 -4.43 -23.79
C ILE A 177 0.17 -3.48 -22.69
N PHE A 178 -0.76 -2.84 -21.98
CA PHE A 178 -0.40 -1.92 -20.90
C PHE A 178 0.36 -2.61 -19.77
N VAL A 179 -0.11 -3.76 -19.30
CA VAL A 179 0.49 -4.49 -18.18
C VAL A 179 1.83 -5.14 -18.56
N PHE A 180 1.90 -5.81 -19.72
CA PHE A 180 3.04 -6.66 -20.06
C PHE A 180 4.05 -6.01 -21.00
N VAL A 181 3.63 -5.07 -21.85
CA VAL A 181 4.51 -4.46 -22.87
C VAL A 181 4.96 -3.06 -22.44
N MET A 182 4.01 -2.16 -22.15
CA MET A 182 4.36 -0.80 -21.72
C MET A 182 4.91 -0.79 -20.31
N HIS A 183 4.27 -1.55 -19.42
CA HIS A 183 4.73 -1.86 -18.08
C HIS A 183 5.29 -0.64 -17.31
N PRO A 184 4.46 0.41 -17.08
CA PRO A 184 4.91 1.70 -16.54
C PRO A 184 5.20 1.68 -15.03
N PHE A 185 4.72 0.68 -14.31
CA PHE A 185 4.91 0.49 -12.87
C PHE A 185 4.81 -0.98 -12.49
N ASP A 186 5.35 -1.28 -11.32
CA ASP A 186 5.31 -2.59 -10.67
C ASP A 186 4.52 -2.55 -9.35
N VAL A 187 4.18 -3.73 -8.83
CA VAL A 187 3.63 -3.87 -7.48
C VAL A 187 4.61 -3.29 -6.45
N GLY A 188 4.11 -2.37 -5.62
CA GLY A 188 4.89 -1.64 -4.63
C GLY A 188 5.38 -0.26 -5.11
N ASP A 189 5.30 0.05 -6.41
CA ASP A 189 5.65 1.38 -6.90
C ASP A 189 4.67 2.42 -6.37
N ARG A 190 5.20 3.59 -5.99
CA ARG A 190 4.38 4.73 -5.65
C ARG A 190 4.19 5.58 -6.90
N CYS A 191 2.93 5.81 -7.24
CA CYS A 191 2.55 6.53 -8.44
C CYS A 191 1.65 7.73 -8.13
N VAL A 192 1.60 8.67 -9.06
CA VAL A 192 0.61 9.76 -9.11
C VAL A 192 -0.21 9.59 -10.36
N ILE A 193 -1.52 9.43 -10.17
CA ILE A 193 -2.51 9.29 -11.25
C ILE A 193 -3.59 10.33 -10.96
N ASP A 194 -3.89 11.19 -11.94
CA ASP A 194 -4.85 12.30 -11.80
C ASP A 194 -4.62 13.17 -10.56
N GLY A 195 -3.35 13.38 -10.18
CA GLY A 195 -2.95 14.18 -9.02
C GLY A 195 -3.05 13.44 -7.66
N ILE A 196 -3.56 12.21 -7.63
CA ILE A 196 -3.68 11.42 -6.40
C ILE A 196 -2.47 10.50 -6.28
N GLN A 197 -1.78 10.57 -5.13
CA GLN A 197 -0.64 9.69 -4.84
C GLN A 197 -1.10 8.39 -4.19
N MET A 198 -0.69 7.27 -4.76
CA MET A 198 -1.08 5.93 -4.31
C MET A 198 0.08 4.95 -4.51
N ILE A 199 0.01 3.79 -3.87
CA ILE A 199 0.95 2.68 -4.06
C ILE A 199 0.24 1.57 -4.82
N VAL A 200 0.90 0.96 -5.80
CA VAL A 200 0.37 -0.20 -6.52
C VAL A 200 0.35 -1.38 -5.55
N GLU A 201 -0.83 -1.89 -5.20
CA GLU A 201 -0.99 -3.02 -4.28
C GLU A 201 -1.06 -4.34 -5.05
N GLU A 202 -1.87 -4.39 -6.10
CA GLU A 202 -2.10 -5.59 -6.89
C GLU A 202 -2.26 -5.23 -8.37
N MET A 203 -1.70 -6.08 -9.25
CA MET A 203 -1.84 -5.94 -10.71
C MET A 203 -2.53 -7.17 -11.27
N ASN A 204 -3.72 -6.97 -11.84
CA ASN A 204 -4.44 -7.99 -12.61
C ASN A 204 -4.40 -7.63 -14.10
N ILE A 205 -4.82 -8.56 -14.96
CA ILE A 205 -4.80 -8.35 -16.42
C ILE A 205 -5.69 -7.16 -16.81
N LEU A 206 -6.91 -7.06 -16.26
CA LEU A 206 -7.88 -6.03 -16.65
C LEU A 206 -7.91 -4.82 -15.72
N THR A 207 -7.43 -4.98 -14.50
CA THR A 207 -7.52 -3.94 -13.46
C THR A 207 -6.25 -3.89 -12.63
N THR A 208 -5.89 -2.70 -12.15
CA THR A 208 -4.86 -2.51 -11.12
C THR A 208 -5.51 -1.95 -9.87
N VAL A 209 -5.10 -2.48 -8.71
CA VAL A 209 -5.55 -2.03 -7.39
C VAL A 209 -4.45 -1.16 -6.78
N PHE A 210 -4.84 0.04 -6.39
CA PHE A 210 -3.98 0.99 -5.71
C PHE A 210 -4.41 1.17 -4.27
N LEU A 211 -3.45 1.35 -3.38
CA LEU A 211 -3.68 1.70 -1.99
C LEU A 211 -3.33 3.18 -1.76
N ARG A 212 -4.29 3.96 -1.30
CA ARG A 212 -4.08 5.36 -0.91
C ARG A 212 -3.53 5.45 0.52
N TYR A 213 -3.00 6.61 0.89
CA TYR A 213 -2.38 6.87 2.20
C TYR A 213 -3.29 6.60 3.41
N ASP A 214 -4.61 6.59 3.22
CA ASP A 214 -5.63 6.30 4.23
C ASP A 214 -6.11 4.84 4.20
N ASN A 215 -5.36 3.96 3.52
CA ASN A 215 -5.69 2.55 3.29
C ASN A 215 -6.96 2.31 2.45
N GLU A 216 -7.45 3.31 1.71
CA GLU A 216 -8.51 3.11 0.74
C GLU A 216 -7.96 2.36 -0.50
N LYS A 217 -8.62 1.27 -0.88
CA LYS A 217 -8.35 0.54 -2.12
C LYS A 217 -9.08 1.19 -3.29
N ILE A 218 -8.35 1.51 -4.33
CA ILE A 218 -8.88 2.16 -5.54
C ILE A 218 -8.60 1.27 -6.75
N PHE A 219 -9.65 0.87 -7.44
CA PHE A 219 -9.60 -0.02 -8.60
C PHE A 219 -9.63 0.78 -9.88
N TYR A 220 -8.64 0.57 -10.74
CA TYR A 220 -8.57 1.18 -12.06
C TYR A 220 -8.60 0.13 -13.17
N PRO A 221 -9.45 0.27 -14.19
CA PRO A 221 -9.32 -0.51 -15.42
C PRO A 221 -8.02 -0.16 -16.13
N ASN A 222 -7.25 -1.16 -16.53
CA ASN A 222 -5.95 -0.95 -17.19
C ASN A 222 -6.10 -0.27 -18.55
N SER A 223 -7.21 -0.50 -19.25
CA SER A 223 -7.54 0.22 -20.49
C SER A 223 -7.70 1.72 -20.28
N VAL A 224 -8.18 2.16 -19.11
CA VAL A 224 -8.27 3.57 -18.74
C VAL A 224 -6.91 4.10 -18.33
N LEU A 225 -6.14 3.36 -17.54
CA LEU A 225 -4.79 3.74 -17.14
C LEU A 225 -3.86 3.96 -18.34
N ALA A 226 -4.01 3.15 -19.40
CA ALA A 226 -3.27 3.29 -20.63
C ALA A 226 -3.45 4.65 -21.33
N THR A 227 -4.52 5.38 -21.01
CA THR A 227 -4.81 6.70 -21.57
C THR A 227 -4.41 7.86 -20.65
N LYS A 228 -3.95 7.57 -19.42
CA LYS A 228 -3.67 8.58 -18.40
C LYS A 228 -2.18 8.84 -18.24
N PRO A 229 -1.77 10.08 -17.91
CA PRO A 229 -0.41 10.34 -17.48
C PRO A 229 -0.16 9.68 -16.12
N ILE A 230 0.95 8.94 -16.02
CA ILE A 230 1.35 8.23 -14.81
C ILE A 230 2.72 8.76 -14.38
N SER A 231 2.79 9.35 -13.19
CA SER A 231 4.08 9.69 -12.57
C SER A 231 4.52 8.56 -11.66
N ASN A 232 5.73 8.04 -11.81
CA ASN A 232 6.24 6.94 -11.00
C ASN A 232 7.47 7.40 -10.20
N PHE A 233 7.39 7.35 -8.86
CA PHE A 233 8.48 7.80 -7.99
C PHE A 233 9.64 6.81 -7.95
N TYR A 234 9.39 5.50 -7.99
CA TYR A 234 10.43 4.47 -7.96
C TYR A 234 11.33 4.54 -9.19
N ARG A 235 10.72 4.74 -10.37
CA ARG A 235 11.44 4.83 -11.65
C ARG A 235 12.04 6.21 -11.92
N SER A 236 11.78 7.19 -11.06
CA SER A 236 12.35 8.53 -11.16
C SER A 236 13.77 8.58 -10.60
N PRO A 237 14.65 9.43 -11.16
CA PRO A 237 15.94 9.74 -10.56
C PRO A 237 15.76 10.56 -9.28
N GLU A 238 16.86 11.05 -8.75
CA GLU A 238 16.90 12.03 -7.67
C GLU A 238 15.96 13.21 -7.92
N MET A 239 15.13 13.54 -6.93
CA MET A 239 14.03 14.49 -7.08
C MET A 239 14.25 15.79 -6.31
N SER A 240 13.71 16.88 -6.84
CA SER A 240 13.72 18.18 -6.18
C SER A 240 12.48 18.40 -5.32
N ASP A 241 12.66 19.18 -4.26
CA ASP A 241 11.59 19.67 -3.39
C ASP A 241 11.72 21.18 -3.18
N SER A 242 10.66 21.80 -2.69
CA SER A 242 10.65 23.22 -2.39
C SER A 242 10.03 23.52 -1.03
N VAL A 243 10.63 24.46 -0.32
CA VAL A 243 10.08 25.04 0.90
C VAL A 243 9.75 26.50 0.63
N GLU A 244 8.46 26.81 0.63
CA GLU A 244 7.96 28.17 0.53
C GLU A 244 7.83 28.76 1.93
N PHE A 245 8.32 30.00 2.09
CA PHE A 245 8.24 30.75 3.33
C PHE A 245 8.04 32.23 3.05
N THR A 246 7.71 33.00 4.08
CA THR A 246 7.45 34.43 3.97
C THR A 246 8.24 35.16 5.04
N VAL A 247 8.84 36.28 4.66
CA VAL A 247 9.56 37.18 5.56
C VAL A 247 8.95 38.57 5.48
N ASP A 248 9.20 39.41 6.48
CA ASP A 248 8.77 40.81 6.44
C ASP A 248 9.46 41.56 5.29
N VAL A 249 8.75 42.45 4.60
CA VAL A 249 9.32 43.31 3.54
C VAL A 249 10.39 44.25 4.10
N SER A 250 10.37 44.56 5.39
CA SER A 250 11.40 45.33 6.06
C SER A 250 12.72 44.57 6.25
N THR A 251 12.77 43.27 5.95
CA THR A 251 14.01 42.47 6.05
C THR A 251 15.03 43.02 5.05
N SER A 252 16.23 43.36 5.55
CA SER A 252 17.23 44.03 4.72
C SER A 252 17.83 43.07 3.67
N ILE A 253 18.37 43.63 2.58
CA ILE A 253 19.00 42.85 1.51
C ILE A 253 20.22 42.10 2.06
N GLU A 254 20.94 42.68 3.00
CA GLU A 254 22.09 42.09 3.69
C GLU A 254 21.66 40.86 4.50
N GLN A 255 20.58 40.96 5.28
CA GLN A 255 20.01 39.81 6.03
C GLN A 255 19.58 38.68 5.10
N ILE A 256 19.02 39.00 3.92
CA ILE A 256 18.68 38.01 2.90
C ILE A 256 19.94 37.36 2.32
N GLY A 257 21.02 38.12 2.12
CA GLY A 257 22.33 37.61 1.72
C GLY A 257 22.90 36.62 2.74
N GLU A 258 22.86 36.97 4.02
CA GLU A 258 23.29 36.10 5.13
C GLU A 258 22.42 34.85 5.25
N LEU A 259 21.10 34.98 5.06
CA LEU A 259 20.17 33.85 5.01
C LEU A 259 20.57 32.86 3.92
N LYS A 260 20.83 33.34 2.69
CA LYS A 260 21.28 32.50 1.57
C LYS A 260 22.61 31.82 1.88
N ALA A 261 23.56 32.53 2.50
CA ALA A 261 24.85 31.98 2.88
C ALA A 261 24.73 30.85 3.92
N LYS A 262 23.93 31.06 4.98
CA LYS A 262 23.69 30.03 6.02
C LYS A 262 22.96 28.80 5.49
N ILE A 263 21.97 28.99 4.61
CA ILE A 263 21.29 27.87 3.94
C ILE A 263 22.29 27.07 3.11
N LYS A 264 23.14 27.75 2.35
CA LYS A 264 24.19 27.10 1.55
C LYS A 264 25.12 26.26 2.43
N GLU A 265 25.64 26.84 3.51
CA GLU A 265 26.52 26.16 4.46
C GLU A 265 25.86 24.90 5.04
N TYR A 266 24.59 24.99 5.46
CA TYR A 266 23.86 23.84 5.96
C TYR A 266 23.70 22.72 4.91
N LEU A 267 23.31 23.07 3.69
CA LEU A 267 23.11 22.07 2.64
C LEU A 267 24.43 21.40 2.25
N GLU A 268 25.52 22.16 2.17
CA GLU A 268 26.87 21.65 1.89
C GLU A 268 27.44 20.81 3.05
N SER A 269 26.99 21.03 4.29
CA SER A 269 27.35 20.19 5.44
C SER A 269 26.74 18.78 5.39
N LYS A 270 25.71 18.55 4.57
CA LYS A 270 25.00 17.27 4.45
C LYS A 270 24.93 16.76 2.99
N PRO A 271 26.08 16.48 2.36
CA PRO A 271 26.13 16.02 0.96
C PRO A 271 25.44 14.66 0.75
N GLN A 272 25.25 13.87 1.81
CA GLN A 272 24.50 12.62 1.76
C GLN A 272 22.99 12.82 1.58
N HIS A 273 22.46 14.00 1.92
CA HIS A 273 21.03 14.31 1.80
C HIS A 273 20.70 15.16 0.59
N TRP A 274 21.61 16.07 0.22
CA TRP A 274 21.35 17.14 -0.75
C TRP A 274 22.39 17.14 -1.86
N ARG A 275 21.93 17.32 -3.10
CA ARG A 275 22.81 17.59 -4.23
C ARG A 275 23.24 19.06 -4.25
N PRO A 276 24.46 19.36 -4.74
CA PRO A 276 24.88 20.73 -4.99
C PRO A 276 23.94 21.46 -5.97
N GLY A 277 23.75 22.77 -5.78
CA GLY A 277 22.91 23.60 -6.67
C GLY A 277 21.50 23.85 -6.13
N HIS A 278 21.40 24.50 -4.97
CA HIS A 278 20.13 25.00 -4.43
C HIS A 278 19.84 26.42 -4.93
N SER A 279 18.59 26.85 -4.84
CA SER A 279 18.16 28.20 -5.22
C SER A 279 17.22 28.81 -4.20
N VAL A 280 17.51 30.02 -3.76
CA VAL A 280 16.63 30.82 -2.89
C VAL A 280 16.14 32.03 -3.69
N GLN A 281 14.85 32.04 -3.99
CA GLN A 281 14.22 33.03 -4.87
C GLN A 281 13.18 33.84 -4.10
N VAL A 282 13.15 35.15 -4.35
CA VAL A 282 12.02 36.01 -3.98
C VAL A 282 10.98 35.85 -5.08
N LYS A 283 9.77 35.43 -4.72
CA LYS A 283 8.68 35.17 -5.66
C LYS A 283 7.82 36.40 -5.91
N ASP A 284 7.41 37.06 -4.82
CA ASP A 284 6.45 38.17 -4.88
C ASP A 284 6.48 39.00 -3.58
N ILE A 285 5.97 40.24 -3.65
CA ILE A 285 5.69 41.10 -2.50
C ILE A 285 4.17 41.28 -2.38
N GLU A 286 3.56 40.68 -1.36
CA GLU A 286 2.12 40.73 -1.12
C GLU A 286 1.78 41.78 -0.06
N ASN A 287 0.76 42.62 -0.33
CA ASN A 287 0.25 43.66 0.57
C ASN A 287 1.32 44.62 1.14
N VAL A 288 2.46 44.74 0.45
CA VAL A 288 3.59 45.62 0.80
C VAL A 288 4.24 45.29 2.17
N ASN A 289 3.81 44.23 2.86
CA ASN A 289 4.38 43.80 4.15
C ASN A 289 4.92 42.36 4.13
N LYS A 290 4.53 41.55 3.13
CA LYS A 290 4.96 40.15 3.03
C LYS A 290 5.83 39.93 1.81
N MET A 291 7.04 39.44 1.99
CA MET A 291 7.88 38.98 0.89
C MET A 291 7.85 37.44 0.83
N LYS A 292 7.24 36.89 -0.22
CA LYS A 292 7.19 35.45 -0.46
C LYS A 292 8.49 34.97 -1.05
N MET A 293 9.07 33.94 -0.46
CA MET A 293 10.33 33.34 -0.88
C MET A 293 10.17 31.82 -1.05
N GLY A 294 10.99 31.25 -1.91
CA GLY A 294 11.06 29.80 -2.12
C GLY A 294 12.51 29.32 -2.08
N LEU A 295 12.77 28.33 -1.24
CA LEU A 295 13.97 27.52 -1.28
C LEU A 295 13.70 26.27 -2.13
N TYR A 296 14.49 26.06 -3.17
CA TYR A 296 14.47 24.89 -4.04
C TYR A 296 15.73 24.08 -3.81
N VAL A 297 15.56 22.79 -3.53
CA VAL A 297 16.66 21.85 -3.22
C VAL A 297 16.47 20.55 -3.98
N THR A 298 17.57 19.87 -4.28
CA THR A 298 17.54 18.54 -4.91
C THR A 298 18.01 17.50 -3.90
N HIS A 299 17.19 16.48 -3.66
CA HIS A 299 17.51 15.38 -2.77
C HIS A 299 18.44 14.39 -3.48
N THR A 300 19.25 13.65 -2.71
CA THR A 300 20.00 12.48 -3.21
C THR A 300 19.15 11.21 -3.36
N ILE A 301 17.83 11.31 -3.12
CA ILE A 301 16.88 10.21 -3.21
C ILE A 301 15.73 10.60 -4.14
N ASN A 302 15.07 9.59 -4.71
CA ASN A 302 13.73 9.77 -5.24
C ASN A 302 12.69 9.74 -4.11
N PHE A 303 11.42 9.99 -4.44
CA PHE A 303 10.35 10.10 -3.45
C PHE A 303 9.51 8.84 -3.28
N GLN A 304 10.07 7.68 -3.62
CA GLN A 304 9.42 6.39 -3.42
C GLN A 304 9.10 6.19 -1.92
N ASN A 305 10.10 6.34 -1.05
CA ASN A 305 9.87 6.34 0.39
C ASN A 305 9.41 7.73 0.86
N TYR A 306 8.12 7.84 1.21
CA TYR A 306 7.57 9.09 1.73
C TYR A 306 8.16 9.49 3.09
N GLY A 307 8.44 8.52 3.96
CA GLY A 307 8.94 8.76 5.31
C GLY A 307 10.31 9.45 5.26
N ASP A 308 11.21 8.94 4.43
CA ASP A 308 12.55 9.51 4.26
C ASP A 308 12.50 10.93 3.68
N LYS A 309 11.67 11.13 2.64
CA LYS A 309 11.41 12.46 2.08
C LYS A 309 10.91 13.41 3.16
N SER A 310 9.85 13.02 3.89
CA SER A 310 9.18 13.87 4.87
C SER A 310 10.09 14.18 6.06
N SER A 311 10.91 13.22 6.51
CA SER A 311 11.90 13.40 7.57
C SER A 311 12.95 14.44 7.17
N ARG A 312 13.57 14.29 5.98
CA ARG A 312 14.55 15.25 5.45
C ARG A 312 13.96 16.65 5.29
N ARG A 313 12.73 16.73 4.76
CA ARG A 313 12.02 18.02 4.61
C ARG A 313 11.74 18.66 5.97
N SER A 314 11.32 17.89 6.97
CA SER A 314 11.06 18.39 8.32
C SER A 314 12.32 18.93 8.98
N GLU A 315 13.44 18.21 8.84
CA GLU A 315 14.74 18.65 9.34
C GLU A 315 15.19 19.96 8.67
N LEU A 316 15.02 20.08 7.35
CA LEU A 316 15.31 21.32 6.61
C LEU A 316 14.46 22.50 7.11
N VAL A 317 13.16 22.29 7.33
CA VAL A 317 12.26 23.35 7.84
C VAL A 317 12.65 23.78 9.26
N LEU A 318 13.02 22.84 10.13
CA LEU A 318 13.50 23.15 11.48
C LEU A 318 14.82 23.92 11.45
N GLU A 319 15.71 23.60 10.51
CA GLU A 319 16.95 24.35 10.35
C GLU A 319 16.70 25.77 9.83
N LEU A 320 15.80 25.93 8.86
CA LEU A 320 15.37 27.26 8.41
C LEU A 320 14.84 28.11 9.57
N LYS A 321 14.04 27.51 10.46
CA LYS A 321 13.59 28.18 11.69
C LYS A 321 14.77 28.68 12.54
N ARG A 322 15.79 27.85 12.78
CA ARG A 322 16.98 28.24 13.55
C ARG A 322 17.75 29.37 12.88
N ILE A 323 17.89 29.32 11.56
CA ILE A 323 18.54 30.38 10.79
C ILE A 323 17.76 31.70 10.91
N PHE A 324 16.43 31.66 10.80
CA PHE A 324 15.59 32.86 10.99
C PHE A 324 15.74 33.45 12.39
N GLU A 325 15.75 32.62 13.44
CA GLU A 325 15.96 33.08 14.82
C GLU A 325 17.34 33.72 15.00
N ALA A 326 18.39 33.11 14.44
CA ALA A 326 19.76 33.62 14.52
C ALA A 326 19.97 34.95 13.78
N LEU A 327 19.22 35.18 12.68
CA LEU A 327 19.28 36.41 11.89
C LEU A 327 18.23 37.44 12.31
N ASN A 328 17.43 37.14 13.35
CA ASN A 328 16.29 37.94 13.80
C ASN A 328 15.31 38.28 12.66
N ILE A 329 15.14 37.36 11.71
CA ILE A 329 14.17 37.47 10.62
C ILE A 329 12.81 37.13 11.20
N LYS A 330 11.90 38.09 11.14
CA LYS A 330 10.54 37.98 11.66
C LYS A 330 9.53 38.24 10.56
N TYR A 331 8.29 37.90 10.86
CA TYR A 331 7.14 38.25 10.05
C TYR A 331 6.13 38.94 10.95
N HIS A 332 5.71 40.15 10.57
CA HIS A 332 4.69 40.91 11.28
C HIS A 332 3.37 40.90 10.52
N LEU A 333 2.27 40.68 11.25
CA LEU A 333 0.94 40.88 10.70
C LEU A 333 0.70 42.38 10.44
N LEU A 334 -0.11 42.68 9.43
CA LEU A 334 -0.56 44.05 9.20
C LEU A 334 -1.26 44.59 10.45
N PRO A 335 -0.96 45.83 10.87
CA PRO A 335 -1.75 46.50 11.90
C PRO A 335 -3.24 46.49 11.52
N GLN A 336 -4.10 45.98 12.40
CA GLN A 336 -5.54 46.03 12.20
C GLN A 336 -6.10 47.30 12.83
N GLU A 337 -6.85 48.09 12.06
CA GLU A 337 -7.61 49.21 12.60
C GLU A 337 -8.74 48.67 13.48
N VAL A 338 -8.74 49.04 14.76
CA VAL A 338 -9.82 48.70 15.70
C VAL A 338 -10.65 49.96 15.95
N GLN A 339 -11.84 50.01 15.38
CA GLN A 339 -12.80 51.08 15.65
C GLN A 339 -13.55 50.78 16.95
N VAL A 340 -13.15 51.41 18.04
CA VAL A 340 -13.83 51.28 19.34
C VAL A 340 -14.95 52.32 19.41
N THR A 341 -16.20 51.87 19.31
CA THR A 341 -17.37 52.74 19.53
C THR A 341 -17.84 52.59 20.96
N TYR A 342 -17.71 53.66 21.76
CA TYR A 342 -18.21 53.67 23.14
C TYR A 342 -19.73 53.90 23.15
N VAL A 343 -20.51 52.86 23.45
CA VAL A 343 -21.96 52.99 23.70
C VAL A 343 -22.15 53.33 25.17
N GLY A 344 -21.92 54.59 25.52
CA GLY A 344 -22.22 55.11 26.85
C GLY A 344 -23.73 55.15 27.10
N SER A 345 -24.16 54.61 28.24
CA SER A 345 -25.53 54.76 28.76
C SER A 345 -25.92 56.24 28.77
N LEU A 346 -26.97 56.61 28.03
CA LEU A 346 -27.57 57.93 28.08
C LEU A 346 -27.87 58.29 29.54
N ALA A 347 -27.18 59.30 30.07
CA ALA A 347 -27.59 59.92 31.32
C ALA A 347 -29.02 60.47 31.13
N SER A 348 -29.95 60.02 31.97
CA SER A 348 -31.34 60.49 32.00
C SER A 348 -31.38 62.02 32.09
N PRO A 349 -32.23 62.72 31.32
CA PRO A 349 -32.36 64.17 31.43
C PRO A 349 -32.84 64.53 32.83
N LEU A 350 -32.10 65.40 33.52
CA LEU A 350 -32.50 66.03 34.77
C LEU A 350 -33.85 66.73 34.57
N GLN A 351 -34.87 66.25 35.27
CA GLN A 351 -36.19 66.84 35.35
C GLN A 351 -36.09 68.16 36.13
N GLN A 352 -36.28 69.30 35.46
CA GLN A 352 -36.42 70.58 36.14
C GLN A 352 -37.78 70.63 36.87
N PRO A 353 -37.85 71.16 38.10
CA PRO A 353 -39.12 71.32 38.80
C PRO A 353 -39.88 72.53 38.22
N ALA A 354 -41.16 72.33 37.91
CA ALA A 354 -42.08 73.41 37.56
C ALA A 354 -42.47 74.22 38.82
N PRO A 355 -42.77 75.53 38.69
CA PRO A 355 -43.03 76.45 39.80
C PRO A 355 -44.32 76.18 40.59
#